data_AF-A0A4U9CYX9-F1
#
_entry.id   AF-A0A4U9CYX9-F1
#
_cell.length_a   1.000
_cell.length_b   1.000
_cell.length_c   1.000
_cell.angle_alpha   90.00
_cell.angle_beta   90.00
_cell.angle_gamma   90.00
#
_symmetry.space_group_name_H-M   'P 1'
#
loop_
_entity.id
_entity.type
_entity.pdbx_description
1 polymer ?
#
loop_
_entity_poly.entity_id
_entity_poly.type
_entity_poly.pdbx_seq_one_letter_code
_entity_poly.pdbx_strand_id
1 'polypeptide(L)'
;MQWFARPTAKQAHEVFIARSAIECAIISCITPERMALFAEEIARQQHNEHQSFHAQDRRRIVYELGAFHELMARIAGNDVLRGILDNLMILSSLIVMLYQQDVTTHCQCDEHKNIIAALQEGDTQRAQNLMSDHLHALLQQLNLNETPPNLMTLSQALNEMSE
;
A
#
# COMPACT_ATOMS: atom_id res chain seq x y z
N MET A 1 18.41 22.29 5.89
CA MET A 1 17.36 22.73 4.94
C MET A 1 17.02 21.54 4.05
N GLN A 2 15.87 20.90 4.24
CA GLN A 2 15.34 19.96 3.25
C GLN A 2 13.86 20.33 3.06
N TRP A 3 13.59 20.94 1.92
CA TRP A 3 12.31 21.49 1.55
C TRP A 3 11.33 20.33 1.30
N PHE A 4 10.18 20.36 1.96
CA PHE A 4 9.04 19.46 1.72
C PHE A 4 8.44 19.77 0.35
N ALA A 5 9.07 19.29 -0.72
CA ALA A 5 8.51 19.35 -2.07
C ALA A 5 7.42 18.29 -2.21
N ARG A 6 6.22 18.69 -2.65
CA ARG A 6 5.18 17.75 -3.10
C ARG A 6 5.80 16.79 -4.12
N PRO A 7 5.59 15.46 -3.99
CA PRO A 7 6.10 14.50 -4.97
C PRO A 7 5.58 14.85 -6.37
N THR A 8 6.46 14.96 -7.35
CA THR A 8 6.10 15.12 -8.75
C THR A 8 5.52 13.82 -9.31
N ALA A 9 4.85 13.87 -10.47
CA ALA A 9 4.40 12.68 -11.19
C ALA A 9 5.55 11.69 -11.43
N LYS A 10 6.74 12.19 -11.81
CA LYS A 10 7.95 11.37 -11.95
C LYS A 10 8.31 10.65 -10.66
N GLN A 11 8.30 11.35 -9.53
CA GLN A 11 8.59 10.76 -8.22
C GLN A 11 7.52 9.74 -7.82
N ALA A 12 6.25 9.94 -8.18
CA ALA A 12 5.21 8.94 -7.97
C ALA A 12 5.54 7.64 -8.72
N HIS A 13 5.88 7.72 -10.01
CA HIS A 13 6.32 6.55 -10.78
C HIS A 13 7.55 5.86 -10.14
N GLU A 14 8.58 6.64 -9.78
CA GLU A 14 9.80 6.11 -9.16
C GLU A 14 9.52 5.39 -7.84
N VAL A 15 8.63 5.93 -7.00
CA VAL A 15 8.23 5.32 -5.72
C VAL A 15 7.48 4.01 -5.96
N PHE A 16 6.53 3.96 -6.90
CA PHE A 16 5.78 2.72 -7.17
C PHE A 16 6.65 1.63 -7.82
N ILE A 17 7.64 2.00 -8.64
CA ILE A 17 8.67 1.06 -9.14
C ILE A 17 9.48 0.50 -7.97
N ALA A 18 9.95 1.38 -7.06
CA ALA A 18 10.69 0.95 -5.89
C ALA A 18 9.86 0.04 -4.98
N ARG A 19 8.58 0.37 -4.77
CA ARG A 19 7.64 -0.49 -4.03
C ARG A 19 7.52 -1.86 -4.67
N SER A 20 7.30 -1.95 -5.98
CA SER A 20 7.17 -3.24 -6.65
C SER A 20 8.40 -4.11 -6.45
N ALA A 21 9.60 -3.55 -6.57
CA ALA A 21 10.84 -4.29 -6.32
C ALA A 21 10.97 -4.79 -4.87
N ILE A 22 10.72 -3.91 -3.89
CA ILE A 22 10.87 -4.24 -2.46
C ILE A 22 9.78 -5.21 -2.00
N GLU A 23 8.55 -5.00 -2.41
CA GLU A 23 7.43 -5.84 -2.00
C GLU A 23 7.49 -7.22 -2.68
N CYS A 24 7.94 -7.32 -3.94
CA CYS A 24 8.21 -8.64 -4.53
C CYS A 24 9.32 -9.40 -3.78
N ALA A 25 10.35 -8.70 -3.29
CA ALA A 25 11.39 -9.31 -2.45
C ALA A 25 10.82 -9.76 -1.10
N ILE A 26 9.95 -8.97 -0.48
CA ILE A 26 9.22 -9.34 0.74
C ILE A 26 8.40 -10.61 0.50
N ILE A 27 7.59 -10.65 -0.56
CA ILE A 27 6.76 -11.79 -0.93
C ILE A 27 7.62 -13.05 -1.11
N SER A 28 8.82 -12.95 -1.68
CA SER A 28 9.73 -14.10 -1.86
C SER A 28 10.27 -14.71 -0.55
N CYS A 29 10.16 -13.98 0.56
CA CYS A 29 10.57 -14.47 1.89
C CYS A 29 9.45 -15.19 2.64
N ILE A 30 8.21 -15.13 2.14
CA ILE A 30 7.03 -15.67 2.82
C ILE A 30 6.82 -17.13 2.42
N THR A 31 6.62 -17.99 3.42
CA THR A 31 6.31 -19.41 3.22
C THR A 31 4.89 -19.73 3.71
N PRO A 32 4.27 -20.82 3.23
CA PRO A 32 2.98 -21.28 3.73
C PRO A 32 2.96 -21.49 5.25
N GLU A 33 4.05 -21.95 5.85
CA GLU A 33 4.16 -22.13 7.30
C GLU A 33 4.10 -20.79 8.04
N ARG A 34 4.80 -19.77 7.52
CA ARG A 34 4.70 -18.40 8.05
C ARG A 34 3.28 -17.84 7.86
N MET A 35 2.64 -18.07 6.72
CA MET A 35 1.23 -17.69 6.52
C MET A 35 0.31 -18.33 7.57
N ALA A 36 0.51 -19.62 7.87
CA ALA A 36 -0.27 -20.33 8.88
C ALA A 36 -0.05 -19.79 10.31
N LEU A 37 1.18 -19.41 10.66
CA LEU A 37 1.50 -18.81 11.96
C LEU A 37 0.80 -17.46 12.19
N PHE A 38 0.53 -16.71 11.12
CA PHE A 38 -0.10 -15.39 11.17
C PHE A 38 -1.58 -15.41 10.74
N ALA A 39 -2.21 -16.59 10.64
CA ALA A 39 -3.55 -16.75 10.06
C ALA A 39 -4.63 -15.86 10.72
N GLU A 40 -4.59 -15.69 12.05
CA GLU A 40 -5.52 -14.83 12.77
C GLU A 40 -5.34 -13.35 12.41
N GLU A 41 -4.09 -12.89 12.30
CA GLU A 41 -3.79 -11.51 11.93
C GLU A 41 -4.19 -11.21 10.48
N ILE A 42 -3.96 -12.16 9.58
CA ILE A 42 -4.38 -12.07 8.17
C ILE A 42 -5.91 -11.97 8.08
N ALA A 43 -6.64 -12.84 8.77
CA ALA A 43 -8.10 -12.83 8.77
C ALA A 43 -8.67 -11.52 9.34
N ARG A 44 -8.05 -11.00 10.41
CA ARG A 44 -8.40 -9.70 10.98
C ARG A 44 -8.14 -8.56 10.01
N GLN A 45 -7.01 -8.58 9.29
CA GLN A 45 -6.69 -7.56 8.30
C GLN A 45 -7.71 -7.57 7.14
N GLN A 46 -8.02 -8.74 6.58
CA GLN A 46 -9.04 -8.86 5.53
C GLN A 46 -10.42 -8.36 6.00
N HIS A 47 -10.77 -8.60 7.26
CA HIS A 47 -12.01 -8.09 7.85
C HIS A 47 -11.98 -6.56 7.97
N ASN A 48 -10.87 -5.99 8.46
CA ASN A 48 -10.72 -4.55 8.63
C ASN A 48 -10.79 -3.80 7.30
N GLU A 49 -10.09 -4.31 6.27
CA GLU A 49 -10.19 -3.81 4.91
C GLU A 49 -11.66 -3.78 4.46
N HIS A 50 -12.34 -4.93 4.50
CA HIS A 50 -13.75 -5.04 4.11
C HIS A 50 -14.66 -4.06 4.87
N GLN A 51 -14.49 -3.91 6.19
CA GLN A 51 -15.29 -2.99 7.01
C GLN A 51 -15.03 -1.52 6.69
N SER A 52 -13.75 -1.14 6.50
CA SER A 52 -13.37 0.24 6.21
C SER A 52 -14.03 0.75 4.91
N PHE A 53 -14.26 -0.15 3.94
CA PHE A 53 -14.90 0.18 2.67
C PHE A 53 -16.41 0.45 2.79
N HIS A 54 -17.08 -0.10 3.80
CA HIS A 54 -18.50 0.19 4.04
C HIS A 54 -18.74 1.48 4.82
N ALA A 55 -17.75 1.94 5.58
CA ALA A 55 -17.92 3.08 6.49
C ALA A 55 -17.68 4.46 5.84
N GLN A 56 -17.19 4.53 4.59
CA GLN A 56 -16.78 5.76 3.88
C GLN A 56 -15.81 6.67 4.69
N ASP A 57 -15.09 6.10 5.67
CA ASP A 57 -14.10 6.83 6.47
C ASP A 57 -12.77 6.90 5.70
N ARG A 58 -12.51 8.05 5.06
CA ARG A 58 -11.30 8.28 4.26
C ARG A 58 -10.01 8.09 5.06
N ARG A 59 -9.98 8.45 6.34
CA ARG A 59 -8.77 8.27 7.18
C ARG A 59 -8.51 6.78 7.40
N ARG A 60 -9.56 6.03 7.72
CA ARG A 60 -9.46 4.58 7.90
C ARG A 60 -9.08 3.87 6.62
N ILE A 61 -9.64 4.28 5.48
CA ILE A 61 -9.27 3.74 4.17
C ILE A 61 -7.78 3.93 3.91
N VAL A 62 -7.23 5.14 4.08
CA VAL A 62 -5.79 5.40 3.87
C VAL A 62 -4.90 4.58 4.80
N TYR A 63 -5.33 4.35 6.04
CA TYR A 63 -4.62 3.48 6.97
C TYR A 63 -4.62 2.02 6.49
N GLU A 64 -5.79 1.48 6.12
CA GLU A 64 -5.91 0.09 5.68
C GLU A 64 -5.16 -0.17 4.36
N LEU A 65 -5.01 0.84 3.48
CA LEU A 65 -4.16 0.76 2.28
C LEU A 65 -2.71 0.41 2.60
N GLY A 66 -2.19 0.77 3.78
CA GLY A 66 -0.83 0.45 4.18
C GLY A 66 -0.70 -0.78 5.08
N ALA A 67 -1.74 -1.09 5.85
CA ALA A 67 -1.70 -2.12 6.87
C ALA A 67 -1.48 -3.53 6.29
N PHE A 68 -2.02 -3.83 5.10
CA PHE A 68 -1.74 -5.09 4.41
C PHE A 68 -0.26 -5.25 4.05
N HIS A 69 0.37 -4.23 3.45
CA HIS A 69 1.77 -4.28 3.05
C HIS A 69 2.71 -4.40 4.27
N GLU A 70 2.38 -3.71 5.36
CA GLU A 70 3.08 -3.82 6.65
C GLU A 70 2.98 -5.25 7.22
N LEU A 71 1.79 -5.85 7.17
CA LEU A 71 1.59 -7.24 7.59
C LEU A 71 2.41 -8.21 6.75
N MET A 72 2.45 -8.06 5.42
CA MET A 72 3.29 -8.92 4.56
C MET A 72 4.78 -8.77 4.92
N ALA A 73 5.26 -7.55 5.20
CA ALA A 73 6.64 -7.32 5.63
C ALA A 73 6.96 -7.99 6.98
N ARG A 74 6.02 -7.96 7.94
CA ARG A 74 6.15 -8.68 9.21
C ARG A 74 6.17 -10.20 9.01
N ILE A 75 5.28 -10.72 8.16
CA ILE A 75 5.22 -12.14 7.80
C ILE A 75 6.46 -12.59 7.02
N ALA A 76 7.14 -11.72 6.29
CA ALA A 76 8.44 -12.04 5.67
C ALA A 76 9.56 -12.17 6.71
N GLY A 77 9.50 -11.40 7.81
CA GLY A 77 10.49 -11.45 8.88
C GLY A 77 11.87 -10.95 8.48
N ASN A 78 11.95 -10.11 7.45
CA ASN A 78 13.18 -9.45 7.02
C ASN A 78 13.13 -7.96 7.42
N ASP A 79 13.76 -7.64 8.54
CA ASP A 79 13.71 -6.29 9.13
C ASP A 79 14.33 -5.21 8.23
N VAL A 80 15.30 -5.58 7.39
CA VAL A 80 15.92 -4.64 6.44
C VAL A 80 14.92 -4.27 5.35
N LEU A 81 14.25 -5.26 4.74
CA LEU A 81 13.22 -5.01 3.73
C LEU A 81 12.04 -4.24 4.33
N ARG A 82 11.62 -4.58 5.56
CA ARG A 82 10.57 -3.85 6.28
C ARG A 82 10.94 -2.38 6.48
N GLY A 83 12.15 -2.09 6.97
CA GLY A 83 12.60 -0.70 7.15
C GLY A 83 12.69 0.11 5.85
N ILE A 84 13.00 -0.54 4.72
CA ILE A 84 12.93 0.12 3.41
C ILE A 84 11.48 0.40 3.02
N LEU A 85 10.60 -0.59 3.18
CA LEU A 85 9.17 -0.45 2.87
C LEU A 85 8.53 0.67 3.71
N ASP A 86 8.82 0.76 5.01
CA ASP A 86 8.26 1.79 5.91
C ASP A 86 8.49 3.21 5.36
N ASN A 87 9.69 3.48 4.84
CA ASN A 87 10.02 4.76 4.22
C ASN A 87 9.25 5.00 2.91
N LEU A 88 9.09 3.96 2.09
CA LEU A 88 8.32 4.03 0.84
C LEU A 88 6.83 4.24 1.12
N MET A 89 6.29 3.63 2.18
CA MET A 89 4.89 3.77 2.56
C MET A 89 4.54 5.21 2.94
N ILE A 90 5.41 5.91 3.66
CA ILE A 90 5.22 7.34 3.98
C ILE A 90 5.09 8.18 2.70
N LEU A 91 5.96 7.95 1.71
CA LEU A 91 5.91 8.65 0.43
C LEU A 91 4.66 8.27 -0.38
N SER A 92 4.30 6.98 -0.40
CA SER A 92 3.11 6.50 -1.09
C SER A 92 1.82 7.07 -0.52
N SER A 93 1.67 7.16 0.81
CA SER A 93 0.49 7.77 1.42
C SER A 93 0.33 9.24 1.01
N LEU A 94 1.43 10.00 0.96
CA LEU A 94 1.42 11.38 0.47
C LEU A 94 1.03 11.47 -1.01
N ILE A 95 1.59 10.60 -1.85
CA ILE A 95 1.26 10.55 -3.29
C ILE A 95 -0.23 10.23 -3.49
N VAL A 96 -0.73 9.19 -2.83
CA VAL A 96 -2.13 8.77 -2.91
C VAL A 96 -3.06 9.89 -2.46
N MET A 97 -2.75 10.54 -1.33
CA MET A 97 -3.54 11.66 -0.83
C MET A 97 -3.61 12.85 -1.81
N LEU A 98 -2.52 13.15 -2.50
CA LEU A 98 -2.44 14.29 -3.42
C LEU A 98 -3.03 14.02 -4.81
N TYR A 99 -2.94 12.77 -5.29
CA TYR A 99 -3.22 12.43 -6.69
C TYR A 99 -4.41 11.50 -6.90
N GLN A 100 -4.94 10.87 -5.85
CA GLN A 100 -6.12 10.00 -5.98
C GLN A 100 -7.41 10.82 -5.85
N GLN A 101 -8.13 10.97 -6.96
CA GLN A 101 -9.40 11.71 -7.02
C GLN A 101 -10.58 10.86 -6.52
N ASP A 102 -10.71 9.63 -7.04
CA ASP A 102 -11.71 8.66 -6.62
C ASP A 102 -11.01 7.43 -6.03
N VAL A 103 -11.34 7.10 -4.78
CA VAL A 103 -10.84 5.87 -4.17
C VAL A 103 -11.72 4.71 -4.66
N THR A 104 -11.39 4.12 -5.81
CA THR A 104 -12.00 2.86 -6.27
C THR A 104 -11.44 1.70 -5.44
N THR A 105 -11.84 1.64 -4.18
CA THR A 105 -11.33 0.76 -3.12
C THR A 105 -11.72 -0.71 -3.29
N HIS A 106 -12.82 -0.98 -3.99
CA HIS A 106 -13.37 -2.34 -4.05
C HIS A 106 -12.49 -3.31 -4.85
N CYS A 107 -11.72 -2.81 -5.83
CA CYS A 107 -10.79 -3.59 -6.64
C CYS A 107 -9.59 -4.10 -5.82
N GLN A 108 -9.09 -3.27 -4.91
CA GLN A 108 -7.87 -3.54 -4.13
C GLN A 108 -8.07 -4.62 -3.07
N CYS A 109 -9.26 -4.66 -2.47
CA CYS A 109 -9.67 -5.66 -1.49
C CYS A 109 -9.64 -7.09 -2.07
N ASP A 110 -10.06 -7.25 -3.33
CA ASP A 110 -10.06 -8.54 -4.00
C ASP A 110 -8.66 -8.93 -4.52
N GLU A 111 -7.83 -7.95 -4.89
CA GLU A 111 -6.41 -8.16 -5.23
C GLU A 111 -5.63 -8.72 -4.02
N HIS A 112 -5.78 -8.15 -2.82
CA HIS A 112 -5.10 -8.64 -1.61
C HIS A 112 -5.49 -10.08 -1.25
N LYS A 113 -6.77 -10.44 -1.40
CA LYS A 113 -7.22 -11.84 -1.18
C LYS A 113 -6.53 -12.81 -2.13
N ASN A 114 -6.35 -12.43 -3.40
CA ASN A 114 -5.67 -13.27 -4.39
C ASN A 114 -4.19 -13.46 -4.06
N ILE A 115 -3.52 -12.42 -3.56
CA ILE A 115 -2.12 -12.50 -3.10
C ILE A 115 -2.00 -13.46 -1.91
N ILE A 116 -2.88 -13.31 -0.91
CA ILE A 116 -2.92 -14.17 0.28
C ILE A 116 -3.14 -15.63 -0.12
N ALA A 117 -4.08 -15.91 -1.03
CA ALA A 117 -4.36 -17.27 -1.49
C ALA A 117 -3.12 -17.90 -2.17
N ALA A 118 -2.47 -17.16 -3.06
CA ALA A 118 -1.25 -17.65 -3.72
C ALA A 118 -0.11 -17.94 -2.71
N LEU A 119 0.06 -17.08 -1.70
CA LEU A 119 1.03 -17.28 -0.62
C LEU A 119 0.70 -18.52 0.25
N GLN A 120 -0.58 -18.76 0.55
CA GLN A 120 -1.02 -19.93 1.29
C GLN A 120 -0.80 -21.24 0.51
N GLU A 121 -0.94 -21.19 -0.81
CA GLU A 121 -0.65 -22.31 -1.73
C GLU A 121 0.85 -22.53 -1.95
N GLY A 122 1.70 -21.59 -1.52
CA GLY A 122 3.15 -21.61 -1.77
C GLY A 122 3.55 -21.19 -3.19
N ASP A 123 2.61 -20.66 -3.98
CA ASP A 123 2.85 -20.14 -5.32
C ASP A 123 3.45 -18.72 -5.26
N THR A 124 4.73 -18.68 -4.92
CA THR A 124 5.49 -17.43 -4.73
C THR A 124 5.51 -16.59 -6.01
N GLN A 125 5.67 -17.20 -7.18
CA GLN A 125 5.75 -16.47 -8.45
C GLN A 125 4.42 -15.79 -8.76
N ARG A 126 3.30 -16.50 -8.56
CA ARG A 126 1.96 -15.91 -8.73
C ARG A 126 1.73 -14.78 -7.73
N ALA A 127 2.11 -14.94 -6.47
CA ALA A 127 1.98 -13.89 -5.46
C ALA A 127 2.77 -12.63 -5.84
N GLN A 128 3.99 -12.77 -6.36
CA GLN A 128 4.80 -11.64 -6.83
C GLN A 128 4.15 -10.93 -8.03
N ASN A 129 3.64 -11.68 -9.00
CA ASN A 129 2.96 -11.10 -10.16
C ASN A 129 1.72 -10.31 -9.71
N LEU A 130 0.90 -10.89 -8.84
CA LEU A 130 -0.29 -10.23 -8.29
C LEU A 130 0.06 -8.96 -7.50
N MET A 131 1.14 -8.97 -6.71
CA MET A 131 1.61 -7.78 -6.00
C MET A 131 2.07 -6.68 -6.97
N SER A 132 2.83 -7.04 -8.01
CA SER A 132 3.28 -6.09 -9.02
C SER A 132 2.09 -5.49 -9.79
N ASP A 133 1.11 -6.31 -10.17
CA ASP A 133 -0.09 -5.88 -10.88
C ASP A 133 -0.95 -4.95 -10.02
N HIS A 134 -1.12 -5.28 -8.74
CA HIS A 134 -1.78 -4.42 -7.75
C HIS A 134 -1.14 -3.03 -7.66
N LEU A 135 0.18 -2.96 -7.51
CA LEU A 135 0.92 -1.70 -7.44
C LEU A 135 0.85 -0.92 -8.76
N HIS A 136 0.83 -1.61 -9.89
CA HIS A 136 0.63 -0.98 -11.19
C HIS A 136 -0.78 -0.40 -11.32
N ALA A 137 -1.81 -1.14 -10.91
CA ALA A 137 -3.20 -0.67 -10.92
C ALA A 137 -3.39 0.56 -10.01
N LEU A 138 -2.79 0.56 -8.82
CA LEU A 138 -2.76 1.72 -7.93
C LEU A 138 -2.17 2.96 -8.61
N LEU A 139 -1.03 2.81 -9.30
CA LEU A 139 -0.38 3.90 -10.01
C LEU A 139 -1.25 4.46 -11.14
N GLN A 140 -1.98 3.61 -11.88
CA GLN A 140 -2.89 4.03 -12.95
C GLN A 140 -4.13 4.77 -12.45
N GLN A 141 -4.52 4.56 -11.18
CA GLN A 141 -5.63 5.28 -10.54
C GLN A 141 -5.25 6.70 -10.10
N LEU A 142 -3.98 7.07 -10.16
CA LEU A 142 -3.52 8.41 -9.79
C LEU A 142 -3.68 9.39 -10.96
N ASN A 143 -4.29 10.54 -10.70
CA ASN A 143 -4.37 11.62 -11.69
C ASN A 143 -3.06 12.41 -11.73
N LEU A 144 -2.04 11.83 -12.36
CA LEU A 144 -0.70 12.42 -12.48
C LEU A 144 -0.58 13.50 -13.58
N ASN A 145 -1.67 13.76 -14.32
CA ASN A 145 -1.73 14.77 -15.38
C ASN A 145 -2.17 16.14 -14.87
N GLU A 146 -2.77 16.21 -13.67
CA GLU A 146 -3.20 17.45 -13.08
C GLU A 146 -2.06 18.13 -12.30
N THR A 147 -1.93 19.44 -12.52
CA THR A 147 -1.29 20.31 -11.53
C THR A 147 -2.33 20.51 -10.43
N PRO A 148 -2.18 19.95 -9.22
CA PRO A 148 -3.26 19.96 -8.24
C PRO A 148 -3.66 21.40 -7.88
N PRO A 149 -4.97 21.73 -7.90
CA PRO A 149 -5.41 23.06 -7.55
C PRO A 149 -5.14 23.30 -6.06
N ASN A 150 -4.49 24.43 -5.77
CA ASN A 150 -4.18 24.97 -4.44
C ASN A 150 -3.05 24.33 -3.62
N LEU A 151 -2.26 25.21 -3.02
CA LEU A 151 -1.02 25.00 -2.28
C LEU A 151 -1.31 24.64 -0.80
N MET A 152 -1.76 23.42 -0.53
CA MET A 152 -1.72 22.83 0.82
C MET A 152 -0.42 22.05 1.06
N THR A 153 0.24 22.38 2.16
CA THR A 153 1.46 21.73 2.67
C THR A 153 1.12 20.44 3.42
N LEU A 154 2.11 19.55 3.61
CA LEU A 154 1.97 18.32 4.41
C LEU A 154 1.41 18.61 5.82
N SER A 155 1.83 19.71 6.43
CA SER A 155 1.32 20.15 7.74
C SER A 155 -0.16 20.54 7.70
N GLN A 156 -0.64 21.10 6.60
CA GLN A 156 -2.06 21.45 6.44
C GLN A 156 -2.90 20.19 6.21
N ALA A 157 -2.40 19.24 5.40
CA ALA A 157 -3.08 17.97 5.18
C ALA A 157 -3.16 17.10 6.45
N LEU A 158 -2.10 17.08 7.26
CA LEU A 158 -2.09 16.35 8.53
C LEU A 158 -2.94 17.04 9.61
N ASN A 159 -3.04 18.37 9.61
CA ASN A 159 -3.89 19.09 10.58
C ASN A 159 -5.39 18.90 10.32
N GLU A 160 -5.82 18.80 9.05
CA GLU A 160 -7.21 18.43 8.71
C GLU A 160 -7.55 17.00 9.19
N MET A 161 -6.56 16.13 9.38
CA MET A 161 -6.78 14.79 9.93
C MET A 161 -6.88 14.77 11.47
N SER A 162 -6.55 15.86 12.16
CA SER A 162 -6.63 15.98 13.63
C SER A 162 -7.86 16.74 14.14
N GLU A 163 -8.66 17.31 13.23
CA GLU A 163 -10.05 17.74 13.49
C GLU A 163 -11.05 16.64 13.13
#